data_AF-A0A2V5PBT6-F1
#
_entry.id   AF-A0A2V5PBT6-F1
#
_cell.length_a   1.000
_cell.length_b   1.000
_cell.length_c   1.000
_cell.angle_alpha   90.00
_cell.angle_beta   90.00
_cell.angle_gamma   90.00
#
_symmetry.space_group_name_H-M   'P 1'
#
loop_
_entity.id
_entity.type
_entity.pdbx_description
1 polymer ?
#
loop_
_entity_poly.entity_id
_entity_poly.type
_entity_poly.pdbx_seq_one_letter_code
_entity_poly.pdbx_strand_id
1 'polypeptide(L)'
;MAREFKPVRFFVLMGVAAFVVCGVTVFFTHRAAHGRTAEERAAYEVGEKAGEQTPRDAKLPTDAELNMIAEKYFKQKGSADQLRSPSRASELQAWKQAFENGYTDGFKKAHPPQ
;
A
#
# COMPACT_ATOMS: atom_id res chain seq x y z
N MET A 1 19.54 0.18 47.15
CA MET A 1 18.51 -0.79 46.70
C MET A 1 19.07 -1.63 45.57
N ALA A 2 19.63 -2.80 45.88
CA ALA A 2 20.10 -3.72 44.85
C ALA A 2 18.88 -4.46 44.29
N ARG A 3 18.40 -4.05 43.11
CA ARG A 3 17.43 -4.85 42.35
C ARG A 3 18.14 -6.13 41.95
N GLU A 4 17.75 -7.25 42.54
CA GLU A 4 18.23 -8.58 42.17
C GLU A 4 18.16 -8.75 40.66
N PHE A 5 19.32 -8.81 40.01
CA PHE A 5 19.38 -9.10 38.60
C PHE A 5 18.97 -10.56 38.44
N LYS A 6 17.71 -10.79 38.05
CA LYS A 6 17.18 -12.13 37.76
C LYS A 6 17.50 -12.45 36.31
N PRO A 7 18.57 -13.21 36.01
CA PRO A 7 19.02 -13.42 34.64
C PRO A 7 17.91 -14.05 33.78
N VAL A 8 17.11 -14.95 34.36
CA VAL A 8 15.96 -15.57 33.68
C VAL A 8 14.96 -14.54 33.18
N ARG A 9 14.62 -13.54 34.00
CA ARG A 9 13.68 -12.47 33.61
C ARG A 9 14.28 -11.58 32.52
N PHE A 10 15.58 -11.34 32.58
CA PHE A 10 16.29 -10.55 31.57
C PHE A 10 16.34 -11.26 30.21
N PHE A 11 16.66 -12.57 30.18
CA PHE A 11 16.62 -13.37 28.96
C PHE A 11 15.23 -13.46 28.35
N VAL A 12 14.19 -13.61 29.19
CA VAL A 12 12.79 -13.60 28.72
C VAL A 12 12.43 -12.25 28.09
N LEU A 13 12.78 -11.13 28.74
CA LEU A 13 12.52 -9.79 28.20
C LEU A 13 13.28 -9.55 26.88
N MET A 14 14.53 -9.99 26.78
CA MET A 14 15.33 -9.89 25.55
C MET A 14 14.74 -10.75 24.43
N GLY A 15 14.28 -11.96 24.73
CA GLY A 15 13.62 -12.84 23.76
C GLY A 15 12.32 -12.25 23.24
N VAL A 16 11.48 -11.70 24.13
CA VAL A 16 10.24 -11.01 23.74
C VAL A 16 10.56 -9.78 22.88
N ALA A 17 11.54 -8.97 23.27
CA ALA A 17 11.93 -7.80 22.48
C ALA A 17 12.43 -8.20 21.07
N ALA A 18 13.27 -9.23 20.98
CA ALA A 18 13.75 -9.75 19.70
C ALA A 18 12.61 -10.29 18.83
N PHE A 19 11.64 -11.00 19.43
CA PHE A 19 10.47 -11.50 18.71
C PHE A 19 9.58 -10.37 18.19
N VAL A 20 9.36 -9.32 18.98
CA VAL A 20 8.60 -8.14 18.55
C VAL A 20 9.33 -7.43 17.40
N VAL A 21 10.64 -7.21 17.52
CA VAL A 21 11.44 -6.56 16.46
C VAL A 21 11.47 -7.40 15.17
N CYS A 22 11.68 -8.71 15.28
CA CYS A 22 11.63 -9.63 14.12
C CYS A 22 10.22 -9.69 13.51
N GLY A 23 9.18 -9.77 14.33
CA GLY A 23 7.79 -9.78 13.87
C GLY A 23 7.42 -8.50 13.13
N VAL A 24 7.81 -7.34 13.67
CA VAL A 24 7.57 -6.03 13.04
C VAL A 24 8.35 -5.92 11.72
N THR A 25 9.63 -6.27 11.70
CA THR A 25 10.44 -6.21 10.47
C THR A 25 9.91 -7.14 9.40
N VAL A 26 9.57 -8.40 9.72
CA VAL A 26 8.93 -9.34 8.79
C VAL A 26 7.56 -8.82 8.35
N PHE A 27 6.77 -8.21 9.23
CA PHE A 27 5.48 -7.64 8.83
C PHE A 27 5.65 -6.47 7.84
N PHE A 28 6.62 -5.59 8.07
CA PHE A 28 6.93 -4.48 7.17
C PHE A 28 7.54 -4.97 5.84
N THR A 29 8.45 -5.94 5.87
CA THR A 29 9.04 -6.51 4.64
C THR A 29 8.07 -7.40 3.90
N HIS A 30 7.20 -8.17 4.55
CA HIS A 30 6.12 -8.93 3.92
C HIS A 30 5.07 -8.01 3.31
N ARG A 31 4.74 -6.90 3.98
CA ARG A 31 3.88 -5.86 3.42
C ARG A 31 4.51 -5.16 2.21
N ALA A 32 5.83 -4.96 2.23
CA ALA A 32 6.59 -4.43 1.09
C ALA A 32 6.73 -5.47 -0.04
N ALA A 33 6.91 -6.76 0.27
CA ALA A 33 7.03 -7.85 -0.70
C ALA A 33 5.70 -8.20 -1.37
N HIS A 34 4.57 -7.95 -0.69
CA HIS A 34 3.24 -7.96 -1.30
C HIS A 34 2.82 -6.62 -1.92
N GLY A 35 3.76 -5.67 -2.07
CA GLY A 35 3.59 -4.50 -2.95
C GLY A 35 2.29 -3.74 -2.73
N ARG A 36 1.85 -3.61 -1.47
CA ARG A 36 0.61 -2.90 -1.15
C ARG A 36 0.87 -1.86 -0.07
N THR A 37 1.49 -0.77 -0.49
CA THR A 37 1.28 0.53 0.15
C THR A 37 -0.22 0.77 0.36
N ALA A 38 -0.60 1.62 1.32
CA ALA A 38 -2.01 1.90 1.58
C ALA A 38 -2.74 2.45 0.33
N GLU A 39 -1.97 2.99 -0.61
CA GLU A 39 -2.42 3.59 -1.86
C GLU A 39 -2.63 2.52 -2.94
N GLU A 40 -1.66 1.62 -3.13
CA GLU A 40 -1.83 0.42 -3.96
C GLU A 40 -3.00 -0.45 -3.51
N ARG A 41 -3.23 -0.58 -2.19
CA ARG A 41 -4.37 -1.36 -1.68
C ARG A 41 -5.70 -0.70 -2.00
N ALA A 42 -5.79 0.62 -1.85
CA ALA A 42 -7.00 1.37 -2.21
C ALA A 42 -7.23 1.30 -3.72
N ALA A 43 -6.19 1.51 -4.52
CA ALA A 43 -6.26 1.45 -5.97
C ALA A 43 -6.62 0.03 -6.46
N TYR A 44 -6.11 -1.00 -5.81
CA TYR A 44 -6.48 -2.38 -6.09
C TYR A 44 -7.96 -2.64 -5.87
N GLU A 45 -8.52 -2.20 -4.75
CA GLU A 45 -9.95 -2.41 -4.48
C GLU A 45 -10.81 -1.68 -5.53
N VAL A 46 -10.35 -0.52 -6.00
CA VAL A 46 -10.99 0.22 -7.09
C VAL A 46 -10.85 -0.52 -8.43
N GLY A 47 -9.67 -1.05 -8.74
CA GLY A 47 -9.42 -1.82 -9.95
C GLY A 47 -10.19 -3.14 -9.99
N GLU A 48 -10.27 -3.83 -8.85
CA GLU A 48 -11.06 -5.06 -8.68
C GLU A 48 -12.56 -4.78 -8.91
N LYS A 49 -13.11 -3.75 -8.26
CA LYS A 49 -14.51 -3.33 -8.48
C LYS A 49 -14.77 -2.88 -9.90
N ALA A 50 -13.81 -2.18 -10.53
CA ALA A 50 -13.94 -1.75 -11.91
C ALA A 50 -13.94 -2.95 -12.88
N GLY A 51 -13.08 -3.95 -12.62
CA GLY A 51 -13.08 -5.20 -13.37
C GLY A 51 -14.38 -6.00 -13.20
N GLU A 52 -14.87 -6.15 -11.96
CA GLU A 52 -16.16 -6.84 -11.71
C GLU A 52 -17.35 -6.18 -12.42
N GLN A 53 -17.32 -4.85 -12.58
CA GLN A 53 -18.38 -4.10 -13.25
C GLN A 53 -18.24 -4.09 -14.77
N THR A 54 -17.11 -4.54 -15.31
CA THR A 54 -16.87 -4.52 -16.75
C THR A 54 -17.02 -5.91 -17.38
N PRO A 55 -17.46 -6.00 -18.64
CA PRO A 55 -17.50 -7.26 -19.37
C PRO A 55 -16.13 -7.94 -19.38
N ARG A 56 -16.08 -9.27 -19.49
CA ARG A 56 -14.82 -10.04 -19.45
C ARG A 56 -13.77 -9.57 -20.48
N ASP A 57 -14.24 -9.01 -21.59
CA ASP A 57 -13.43 -8.51 -22.72
C ASP A 57 -13.11 -7.00 -22.62
N ALA A 58 -13.44 -6.37 -21.49
CA ALA A 58 -13.16 -4.96 -21.29
C ALA A 58 -11.66 -4.72 -21.21
N LYS A 59 -11.22 -3.71 -21.95
CA LYS A 59 -9.83 -3.30 -21.96
C LYS A 59 -9.53 -2.52 -20.67
N LEU A 60 -8.33 -2.71 -20.14
CA LEU A 60 -7.81 -1.84 -19.09
C LEU A 60 -7.93 -0.38 -19.53
N PRO A 61 -8.31 0.53 -18.62
CA PRO A 61 -8.26 1.96 -18.90
C PRO A 61 -6.84 2.35 -19.35
N THR A 62 -6.77 3.29 -20.28
CA THR A 62 -5.48 3.82 -20.76
C THR A 62 -4.71 4.50 -19.62
N ASP A 63 -3.38 4.59 -19.73
CA ASP A 63 -2.53 5.24 -18.73
C ASP A 63 -3.00 6.67 -18.42
N ALA A 64 -3.53 7.38 -19.42
CA ALA A 64 -4.10 8.72 -19.25
C ALA A 64 -5.38 8.72 -18.39
N GLU A 65 -6.25 7.73 -18.58
CA GLU A 65 -7.48 7.55 -17.78
C GLU A 65 -7.15 7.11 -16.35
N LEU A 66 -6.21 6.18 -16.18
CA LEU A 66 -5.71 5.77 -14.86
C LEU A 66 -5.11 6.98 -14.12
N ASN A 67 -4.33 7.80 -14.81
CA ASN A 67 -3.74 9.01 -14.25
C ASN A 67 -4.81 10.04 -13.80
N MET A 68 -5.91 10.18 -14.56
CA MET A 68 -7.05 11.02 -14.17
C MET A 68 -7.81 10.45 -12.96
N ILE A 69 -8.05 9.15 -12.92
CA ILE A 69 -8.71 8.46 -11.78
C ILE A 69 -7.84 8.60 -10.53
N ALA A 70 -6.54 8.39 -10.67
CA ALA A 70 -5.55 8.58 -9.63
C ALA A 70 -5.63 10.03 -9.12
N GLU A 71 -5.52 11.03 -9.98
CA GLU A 71 -5.57 12.43 -9.56
C GLU A 71 -6.89 12.81 -8.86
N LYS A 72 -8.02 12.26 -9.31
CA LYS A 72 -9.32 12.43 -8.65
C LYS A 72 -9.33 11.80 -7.25
N TYR A 73 -8.77 10.60 -7.11
CA TYR A 73 -8.62 9.92 -5.82
C TYR A 73 -7.69 10.68 -4.88
N PHE A 74 -6.58 11.21 -5.39
CA PHE A 74 -5.64 12.02 -4.63
C PHE A 74 -6.31 13.31 -4.12
N LYS A 75 -7.09 14.00 -4.97
CA LYS A 75 -7.85 15.19 -4.58
C LYS A 75 -8.96 14.88 -3.57
N GLN A 76 -9.68 13.77 -3.73
CA GLN A 76 -10.67 13.30 -2.75
C GLN A 76 -10.03 12.99 -1.39
N LYS A 77 -8.90 12.29 -1.38
CA LYS A 77 -8.18 11.92 -0.15
C LYS A 77 -7.45 13.10 0.49
N GLY A 78 -6.98 14.04 -0.33
CA GLY A 78 -6.21 15.23 0.05
C GLY A 78 -7.03 16.51 0.20
N SER A 79 -8.35 16.41 0.37
CA SER A 79 -9.22 17.56 0.70
C SER A 79 -9.00 18.04 2.13
N ALA A 80 -7.84 18.61 2.42
CA ALA A 80 -7.55 19.47 3.57
C ALA A 80 -6.19 20.18 3.35
N ASP A 81 -6.20 21.36 2.73
CA ASP A 81 -5.16 22.42 2.73
C ASP A 81 -3.69 22.12 2.37
N GLN A 82 -3.33 20.86 2.16
CA GLN A 82 -1.96 20.46 1.95
C GLN A 82 -1.75 20.37 0.44
N LEU A 83 -1.54 21.47 -0.31
CA LEU A 83 -1.25 21.43 -1.77
C LEU A 83 -0.14 22.38 -2.28
N ARG A 84 0.72 22.91 -1.39
CA ARG A 84 1.56 24.08 -1.72
C ARG A 84 3.08 23.87 -1.81
N SER A 85 3.61 22.63 -1.83
CA SER A 85 5.08 22.42 -1.76
C SER A 85 5.66 21.58 -2.92
N PRO A 86 6.81 21.98 -3.51
CA PRO A 86 7.43 21.34 -4.68
C PRO A 86 7.99 19.92 -4.40
N SER A 87 8.23 19.56 -3.14
CA SER A 87 8.54 18.19 -2.72
C SER A 87 7.44 17.18 -3.05
N ARG A 88 6.20 17.65 -3.29
CA ARG A 88 5.04 16.78 -3.56
C ARG A 88 4.78 16.45 -5.03
N ALA A 89 5.52 17.00 -5.99
CA ALA A 89 5.44 16.53 -7.38
C ALA A 89 6.04 15.12 -7.52
N SER A 90 7.17 14.89 -6.83
CA SER A 90 7.79 13.58 -6.67
C SER A 90 6.86 12.60 -5.94
N GLU A 91 6.27 13.02 -4.80
CA GLU A 91 5.31 12.18 -4.07
C GLU A 91 4.04 11.91 -4.87
N LEU A 92 3.52 12.88 -5.64
CA LEU A 92 2.36 12.69 -6.51
C LEU A 92 2.68 11.71 -7.64
N GLN A 93 3.90 11.75 -8.18
CA GLN A 93 4.34 10.82 -9.22
C GLN A 93 4.51 9.40 -8.66
N ALA A 94 5.13 9.25 -7.49
CA ALA A 94 5.24 7.98 -6.78
C ALA A 94 3.86 7.42 -6.41
N TRP A 95 2.95 8.29 -5.97
CA TRP A 95 1.56 7.95 -5.65
C TRP A 95 0.77 7.51 -6.88
N LYS A 96 0.93 8.20 -8.02
CA LYS A 96 0.32 7.83 -9.30
C LYS A 96 0.80 6.47 -9.78
N GLN A 97 2.09 6.20 -9.67
CA GLN A 97 2.68 4.92 -10.05
C GLN A 97 2.21 3.77 -9.14
N ALA A 98 2.14 4.01 -7.83
CA ALA A 98 1.56 3.07 -6.88
C ALA A 98 0.06 2.80 -7.17
N PHE A 99 -0.69 3.85 -7.50
CA PHE A 99 -2.10 3.72 -7.86
C PHE A 99 -2.28 2.88 -9.14
N GLU A 100 -1.50 3.16 -10.18
CA GLU A 100 -1.54 2.44 -11.46
C GLU A 100 -1.25 0.95 -11.29
N ASN A 101 -0.19 0.61 -10.54
CA ASN A 101 0.17 -0.77 -10.24
C ASN A 101 -0.96 -1.49 -9.48
N GLY A 102 -1.45 -0.88 -8.41
CA GLY A 102 -2.53 -1.46 -7.60
C GLY A 102 -3.81 -1.67 -8.41
N TYR A 103 -4.25 -0.66 -9.17
CA TYR A 103 -5.45 -0.73 -10.00
C TYR A 103 -5.32 -1.82 -11.06
N THR A 104 -4.19 -1.89 -11.75
CA THR A 104 -3.94 -2.88 -12.80
C THR A 104 -3.99 -4.30 -12.25
N ASP A 105 -3.38 -4.55 -11.10
CA ASP A 105 -3.41 -5.86 -10.44
C ASP A 105 -4.82 -6.24 -9.97
N GLY A 106 -5.60 -5.28 -9.46
CA GLY A 106 -7.00 -5.49 -9.07
C GLY A 106 -7.86 -5.84 -10.28
N PHE A 107 -7.71 -5.09 -11.37
CA PHE A 107 -8.46 -5.32 -12.61
C PHE A 107 -8.11 -6.68 -13.22
N LYS A 108 -6.82 -7.03 -13.31
CA LYS A 108 -6.38 -8.35 -13.82
C LYS A 108 -6.87 -9.51 -12.98
N LYS A 109 -7.05 -9.35 -11.67
CA LYS A 109 -7.64 -10.41 -10.84
C LYS A 109 -9.09 -10.70 -11.25
N ALA A 110 -9.88 -9.69 -11.58
CA ALA A 110 -11.25 -9.86 -12.07
C ALA A 110 -11.29 -10.44 -13.50
N HIS A 111 -10.22 -10.22 -14.27
CA HIS A 111 -10.05 -10.71 -15.65
C HIS A 111 -8.79 -11.58 -15.80
N PRO A 112 -8.74 -12.77 -15.17
CA PRO A 112 -7.58 -13.65 -15.32
C PRO A 112 -7.42 -14.05 -16.80
N PRO A 113 -6.20 -13.98 -17.37
CA PRO A 113 -5.96 -14.48 -18.72
C PRO A 113 -6.29 -15.98 -18.76
N GLN A 114 -7.06 -16.40 -19.77
CA GLN A 114 -7.36 -17.81 -20.02
C GLN A 114 -6.13 -18.56 -20.51
#